data_AF-A0A842NST9-F1
#
_entry.id   AF-A0A842NST9-F1
#
_cell.length_a   1.000
_cell.length_b   1.000
_cell.length_c   1.000
_cell.angle_alpha   90.00
_cell.angle_beta   90.00
_cell.angle_gamma   90.00
#
_symmetry.space_group_name_H-M   'P 1'
#
loop_
_entity.id
_entity.type
_entity.pdbx_description
1 polymer ?
#
loop_
_entity_poly.entity_id
_entity_poly.type
_entity_poly.pdbx_seq_one_letter_code
_entity_poly.pdbx_strand_id
1 'polypeptide(L)'
;MSIKTHILTILKHKGSYMKISAHAAQRFLQRVMKKTDYTCLDVDFAIRFLENLLENVVPRSRSMRFILPSFENYQIIYRDNTVVTIIPKGERYV
;
A
#
# COMPACT_ATOMS: atom_id res chain seq x y z
N MET A 1 -15.79 -38.41 7.75
CA MET A 1 -15.76 -36.93 7.77
C MET A 1 -14.33 -36.50 8.08
N SER A 2 -13.64 -35.88 7.13
CA SER A 2 -12.17 -35.76 7.11
C SER A 2 -11.65 -34.58 7.95
N ILE A 3 -10.71 -34.87 8.86
CA ILE A 3 -10.01 -33.89 9.71
C ILE A 3 -9.24 -32.84 8.86
N LYS A 4 -8.98 -33.13 7.57
CA LYS A 4 -8.35 -32.19 6.64
C LYS A 4 -9.16 -30.91 6.42
N THR A 5 -10.47 -30.92 6.59
CA THR A 5 -11.30 -29.73 6.34
C THR A 5 -11.19 -28.70 7.46
N HIS A 6 -10.86 -29.10 8.70
CA HIS A 6 -10.74 -28.15 9.82
C HIS A 6 -9.35 -27.48 9.91
N ILE A 7 -8.29 -28.13 9.43
CA ILE A 7 -6.95 -27.52 9.41
C ILE A 7 -6.82 -26.48 8.29
N LEU A 8 -7.55 -26.65 7.17
CA LEU A 8 -7.50 -25.70 6.04
C LEU A 8 -8.15 -24.34 6.34
N THR A 9 -8.97 -24.23 7.38
CA THR A 9 -9.63 -22.98 7.79
C THR A 9 -8.74 -22.13 8.70
N ILE A 10 -7.84 -22.76 9.48
CA ILE A 10 -6.96 -22.07 10.44
C ILE A 10 -5.75 -21.40 9.74
N LEU A 11 -5.46 -21.78 8.49
CA LEU A 11 -4.37 -21.21 7.68
C LEU A 11 -4.79 -20.08 6.72
N LYS A 12 -6.06 -19.62 6.75
CA LYS A 12 -6.60 -18.63 5.79
C LYS A 12 -6.60 -17.16 6.24
N HIS A 13 -6.01 -16.78 7.38
CA HIS A 13 -6.06 -15.39 7.85
C HIS A 13 -4.76 -14.83 8.46
N LYS A 14 -3.59 -15.20 7.92
CA LYS A 14 -2.52 -14.21 7.80
C LYS A 14 -2.80 -13.47 6.50
N GLY A 15 -3.60 -12.40 6.56
CA GLY A 15 -3.84 -11.54 5.41
C GLY A 15 -2.50 -11.19 4.77
N SER A 16 -2.37 -11.42 3.47
CA SER A 16 -1.16 -11.03 2.74
C SER A 16 -0.90 -9.56 3.05
N TYR A 17 0.19 -9.29 3.75
CA TYR A 17 0.52 -7.94 4.16
C TYR A 17 0.68 -7.07 2.92
N MET A 18 0.00 -5.92 2.87
CA MET A 18 0.09 -5.01 1.74
C MET A 18 1.53 -4.54 1.58
N LYS A 19 2.14 -4.82 0.44
CA LYS A 19 3.53 -4.41 0.15
C LYS A 19 3.55 -2.97 -0.35
N ILE A 20 4.59 -2.23 -0.03
CA ILE A 20 4.84 -0.90 -0.59
C ILE A 20 6.00 -1.00 -1.56
N SER A 21 5.79 -0.60 -2.81
CA SER A 21 6.91 -0.51 -3.76
C SER A 21 7.82 0.67 -3.40
N ALA A 22 9.12 0.55 -3.69
CA ALA A 22 10.05 1.68 -3.57
C ALA A 22 9.57 2.90 -4.37
N HIS A 23 8.97 2.67 -5.55
CA HIS A 23 8.38 3.74 -6.35
C HIS A 23 7.27 4.48 -5.61
N ALA A 24 6.35 3.78 -4.94
CA ALA A 24 5.30 4.41 -4.17
C ALA A 24 5.87 5.25 -3.01
N ALA A 25 6.87 4.75 -2.30
CA ALA A 25 7.55 5.48 -1.23
C ALA A 25 8.26 6.75 -1.74
N GLN A 26 8.94 6.67 -2.89
CA GLN A 26 9.51 7.84 -3.57
C GLN A 26 8.44 8.88 -3.93
N ARG A 27 7.29 8.43 -4.46
CA ARG A 27 6.18 9.33 -4.80
C ARG A 27 5.53 9.95 -3.57
N PHE A 28 5.47 9.23 -2.46
CA PHE A 28 5.04 9.79 -1.17
C PHE A 28 5.97 10.93 -0.74
N LEU A 29 7.28 10.71 -0.73
CA LEU A 29 8.27 11.74 -0.37
C LEU A 29 8.15 12.97 -1.27
N GLN A 30 8.13 12.77 -2.60
CA GLN A 30 8.08 13.87 -3.57
C GLN A 30 6.76 14.64 -3.53
N ARG A 31 5.63 13.92 -3.57
CA ARG A 31 4.33 14.53 -3.83
C ARG A 31 3.63 14.94 -2.55
N VAL A 32 3.66 14.08 -1.53
CA VAL A 32 2.94 14.28 -0.28
C VAL A 32 3.80 15.08 0.70
N MET A 33 5.04 14.65 0.93
CA MET A 33 5.95 15.31 1.88
C MET A 33 6.69 16.51 1.29
N LYS A 34 6.55 16.77 -0.03
CA LYS A 34 7.26 17.84 -0.77
C LYS A 34 8.79 17.79 -0.58
N LYS A 35 9.34 16.60 -0.34
CA LYS A 35 10.78 16.34 -0.20
C LYS A 35 11.33 15.84 -1.53
N THR A 36 11.99 16.72 -2.28
CA THR A 36 12.61 16.39 -3.58
C THR A 36 13.97 15.75 -3.43
N ASP A 37 14.74 16.15 -2.41
CA ASP A 37 16.02 15.57 -2.06
C ASP A 37 15.85 14.58 -0.91
N TYR A 38 16.00 13.29 -1.21
CA TYR A 38 15.87 12.21 -0.23
C TYR A 38 16.88 11.11 -0.49
N THR A 39 17.25 10.44 0.59
CA THR A 39 18.21 9.33 0.60
C THR A 39 17.49 7.98 0.47
N CYS A 40 18.26 6.90 0.30
CA CYS A 40 17.70 5.54 0.40
C CYS A 40 17.08 5.28 1.78
N LEU A 41 17.66 5.81 2.85
CA LEU A 41 17.11 5.68 4.20
C LEU A 41 15.74 6.34 4.33
N ASP A 42 15.55 7.51 3.70
CA ASP A 42 14.23 8.18 3.66
C ASP A 42 13.19 7.32 2.94
N VAL A 43 13.59 6.62 1.86
CA VAL A 43 12.71 5.70 1.14
C VAL A 43 12.31 4.52 2.03
N ASP A 44 13.25 3.93 2.76
CA ASP A 44 12.97 2.84 3.71
C ASP A 44 12.05 3.28 4.85
N PHE A 45 12.26 4.49 5.39
CA PHE A 45 11.34 5.06 6.37
C PHE A 45 9.94 5.32 5.79
N ALA A 46 9.86 5.82 4.56
CA ALA A 46 8.58 6.03 3.89
C ALA A 46 7.84 4.70 3.61
N ILE A 47 8.56 3.63 3.25
CA ILE A 47 7.99 2.28 3.14
C ILE A 47 7.36 1.88 4.46
N ARG A 48 8.12 1.89 5.56
CA ARG A 48 7.65 1.47 6.89
C ARG A 48 6.49 2.33 7.40
N PHE A 49 6.52 3.62 7.12
CA PHE A 49 5.43 4.53 7.45
C PHE A 49 4.14 4.16 6.70
N LEU A 50 4.22 3.99 5.38
CA LEU A 50 3.06 3.64 4.55
C LEU A 50 2.51 2.25 4.90
N GLU A 51 3.40 1.31 5.18
CA GLU A 51 3.12 -0.01 5.71
C GLU A 51 2.22 0.05 6.96
N ASN A 52 2.63 0.80 7.97
CA ASN A 52 1.84 1.00 9.19
C ASN A 52 0.54 1.78 8.93
N LEU A 53 0.60 2.83 8.11
CA LEU A 53 -0.57 3.66 7.78
C LEU A 53 -1.68 2.84 7.10
N LEU A 54 -1.31 1.81 6.35
CA LEU A 54 -2.22 1.00 5.54
C LEU A 54 -2.50 -0.37 6.15
N GLU A 55 -2.02 -0.65 7.35
CA GLU A 55 -2.13 -1.97 7.99
C GLU A 55 -3.58 -2.48 8.10
N ASN A 56 -4.53 -1.56 8.30
CA ASN A 56 -5.96 -1.84 8.48
C ASN A 56 -6.77 -1.70 7.18
N VAL A 57 -6.12 -1.40 6.05
CA VAL A 57 -6.78 -1.29 4.76
C VAL A 57 -6.94 -2.68 4.16
N VAL A 58 -8.18 -3.10 3.93
CA VAL A 58 -8.50 -4.39 3.32
C VAL A 58 -8.82 -4.19 1.82
N PRO A 59 -7.93 -4.63 0.90
CA PRO A 59 -8.18 -4.51 -0.53
C PRO A 59 -9.32 -5.43 -0.96
N ARG A 60 -10.31 -4.88 -1.67
CA ARG A 60 -11.48 -5.64 -2.15
C ARG A 60 -11.29 -6.26 -3.53
N SER A 61 -10.20 -5.90 -4.23
CA SER A 61 -9.91 -6.33 -5.61
C SER A 61 -8.40 -6.48 -5.80
N ARG A 62 -8.00 -7.26 -6.81
CA ARG A 62 -6.59 -7.34 -7.24
C ARG A 62 -6.04 -6.01 -7.74
N SER A 63 -6.89 -5.11 -8.23
CA SER A 63 -6.53 -3.76 -8.65
C SER A 63 -7.58 -2.80 -8.12
N MET A 64 -7.13 -1.76 -7.42
CA MET A 64 -8.03 -0.73 -6.91
C MET A 64 -7.32 0.61 -6.73
N ARG A 65 -8.14 1.67 -6.66
CA ARG A 65 -7.71 3.01 -6.28
C ARG A 65 -8.47 3.42 -5.03
N PHE A 66 -7.81 4.06 -4.10
CA PHE A 66 -8.43 4.56 -2.87
C PHE A 66 -7.66 5.76 -2.34
N ILE A 67 -8.32 6.57 -1.52
CA ILE A 67 -7.72 7.75 -0.91
C ILE A 67 -6.61 7.33 0.06
N LEU A 68 -5.47 8.02 0.01
CA LEU A 68 -4.39 7.83 0.97
C LEU A 68 -4.88 8.34 2.36
N PRO A 69 -4.94 7.48 3.40
CA PRO A 69 -5.39 7.90 4.72
C PRO A 69 -4.56 9.07 5.25
N SER A 70 -5.20 10.01 5.96
CA SER A 70 -4.58 11.26 6.44
C SER A 70 -4.12 12.24 5.35
N PHE A 71 -4.28 11.90 4.07
CA PHE A 71 -3.84 12.71 2.93
C PHE A 71 -4.90 12.73 1.81
N GLU A 72 -6.07 13.32 2.08
CA GLU A 72 -7.28 13.21 1.25
C GLU A 72 -7.14 13.72 -0.20
N ASN A 73 -6.15 14.57 -0.45
CA ASN A 73 -5.82 15.09 -1.78
C ASN A 73 -5.01 14.11 -2.64
N TYR A 74 -4.68 12.92 -2.12
CA TYR A 74 -3.90 11.90 -2.80
C TYR A 74 -4.63 10.57 -2.80
N GLN A 75 -4.37 9.77 -3.83
CA GLN A 75 -4.90 8.42 -3.99
C GLN A 75 -3.76 7.44 -4.24
N ILE A 76 -3.93 6.25 -3.68
CA ILE A 76 -3.07 5.09 -3.89
C ILE A 76 -3.56 4.33 -5.12
N ILE A 77 -2.61 3.88 -5.94
CA ILE A 77 -2.82 2.85 -6.95
C ILE A 77 -2.28 1.54 -6.40
N TYR A 78 -3.18 0.58 -6.18
CA TYR A 78 -2.86 -0.73 -5.64
C TYR A 78 -3.07 -1.81 -6.70
N ARG A 79 -2.13 -2.76 -6.79
CA ARG A 79 -2.19 -3.91 -7.69
C ARG A 79 -1.50 -5.12 -7.08
N ASP A 80 -2.12 -6.29 -7.14
CA ASP A 80 -1.55 -7.59 -6.78
C ASP A 80 -0.83 -7.56 -5.41
N ASN A 81 -1.53 -7.06 -4.39
CA ASN A 81 -1.00 -6.94 -3.02
C ASN A 81 0.12 -5.92 -2.83
N THR A 82 0.29 -4.98 -3.77
CA THR A 82 1.33 -3.96 -3.73
C THR A 82 0.77 -2.56 -4.02
N VAL A 83 1.15 -1.57 -3.21
CA VAL A 83 0.99 -0.15 -3.52
C VAL A 83 2.05 0.22 -4.54
N VAL A 84 1.59 0.52 -5.76
CA VAL A 84 2.44 0.76 -6.93
C VAL A 84 2.86 2.23 -7.01
N THR A 85 1.93 3.15 -6.70
CA THR A 85 2.21 4.58 -6.72
C THR A 85 1.20 5.36 -5.90
N ILE A 86 1.53 6.62 -5.63
CA ILE A 86 0.65 7.61 -4.98
C ILE A 86 0.58 8.81 -5.91
N ILE A 87 -0.63 9.22 -6.30
CA ILE A 87 -0.87 10.34 -7.22
C ILE A 87 -1.86 11.33 -6.61
N PRO A 88 -1.85 12.61 -7.02
CA PRO A 88 -2.91 13.55 -6.68
C PRO A 88 -4.28 13.03 -7.11
N LYS A 89 -5.29 13.36 -6.30
CA LYS A 89 -6.68 13.02 -6.58
C LYS A 89 -7.11 13.70 -7.89
N GLY A 90 -7.76 12.95 -8.77
CA GLY A 90 -8.20 13.44 -10.08
C GLY A 90 -7.17 13.26 -11.20
N GLU A 91 -5.91 12.96 -10.89
CA GLU A 91 -4.93 12.60 -11.92
C GLU A 91 -5.11 11.16 -12.40
N ARG A 92 -4.80 10.93 -13.68
CA ARG A 92 -4.76 9.59 -14.27
C ARG A 92 -3.38 8.98 -14.06
N TYR A 93 -3.36 7.74 -13.57
CA TYR A 93 -2.19 6.87 -13.69
C TYR A 93 -2.09 6.42 -15.14
N VAL A 94 -1.02 6.82 -15.83
CA VAL A 94 -0.73 6.53 -17.25
C VAL A 94 0.30 5.41 -17.33
#